data_AF-A0A0F0GVX5-F1
#
_entry.id   AF-A0A0F0GVX5-F1
#
_cell.length_a   1.000
_cell.length_b   1.000
_cell.length_c   1.000
_cell.angle_alpha   90.00
_cell.angle_beta   90.00
_cell.angle_gamma   90.00
#
_symmetry.space_group_name_H-M   'P 1'
#
loop_
_entity.id
_entity.type
_entity.pdbx_description
1 polymer ?
#
loop_
_entity_poly.entity_id
_entity_poly.type
_entity_poly.pdbx_seq_one_letter_code
_entity_poly.pdbx_strand_id
1 'polypeptide(L)'
;MLNTAAAALVALSALAPTGAADEEVTAALEVVTVNGSGCPAGDADVKSDDRTFTIGYHTFLARAGGGSSPLDQRKNCQVNIRVTVPDGFTYGLARTTYEGYAHLQDGATALNRVSTYLQGTSPNNTVNNTFTGPFSDSWTTYYRPNASEIQWSPCGSPRNININAEVRVSLGSADPDRLNVAIVESSRGAVRVRRC
;
A
#
# COMPACT_ATOMS: atom_id res chain seq x y z
N MET A 1 22.42 -73.88 33.15
CA MET A 1 22.39 -72.84 32.10
C MET A 1 20.98 -72.28 32.01
N LEU A 2 20.86 -71.00 31.65
CA LEU A 2 19.66 -70.16 31.46
C LEU A 2 19.11 -69.44 32.71
N ASN A 3 19.64 -68.23 32.95
CA ASN A 3 18.92 -67.12 33.57
C ASN A 3 18.01 -66.47 32.52
N THR A 4 16.76 -66.17 32.86
CA THR A 4 15.90 -65.29 32.06
C THR A 4 15.63 -64.00 32.84
N ALA A 5 16.10 -62.88 32.28
CA ALA A 5 15.86 -61.54 32.77
C ALA A 5 14.60 -60.96 32.08
N ALA A 6 13.66 -60.44 32.85
CA ALA A 6 12.53 -59.66 32.34
C ALA A 6 12.82 -58.18 32.54
N ALA A 7 13.05 -57.44 31.45
CA ALA A 7 13.15 -55.99 31.46
C ALA A 7 11.79 -55.38 31.10
N ALA A 8 11.19 -54.66 32.05
CA ALA A 8 9.97 -53.90 31.83
C ALA A 8 10.32 -52.54 31.18
N LEU A 9 9.81 -52.29 29.97
CA LEU A 9 9.85 -50.97 29.34
C LEU A 9 8.70 -50.11 29.90
N VAL A 10 9.05 -49.05 30.62
CA VAL A 10 8.11 -47.97 30.99
C VAL A 10 8.10 -46.96 29.84
N ALA A 11 7.00 -46.89 29.09
CA ALA A 11 6.80 -45.89 28.05
C ALA A 11 6.43 -44.54 28.69
N LEU A 12 7.37 -43.59 28.70
CA LEU A 12 7.14 -42.22 29.13
C LEU A 12 6.42 -41.47 27.99
N SER A 13 5.13 -41.20 28.17
CA SER A 13 4.34 -40.40 27.23
C SER A 13 4.69 -38.92 27.43
N ALA A 14 5.56 -38.37 26.59
CA ALA A 14 5.84 -36.94 26.58
C ALA A 14 4.64 -36.19 25.99
N LEU A 15 3.87 -35.51 26.84
CA LEU A 15 2.94 -34.46 26.43
C LEU A 15 3.78 -33.27 25.92
N ALA A 16 3.97 -33.18 24.61
CA ALA A 16 4.47 -31.96 24.00
C ALA A 16 3.40 -30.86 24.16
N PRO A 17 3.75 -29.63 24.58
CA PRO A 17 2.82 -28.52 24.51
C PRO A 17 2.49 -28.31 23.03
N THR A 18 1.22 -28.51 22.67
CA THR A 18 0.70 -28.01 21.40
C THR A 18 0.91 -26.51 21.41
N GLY A 19 1.90 -26.03 20.64
CA GLY A 19 2.03 -24.61 20.38
C GLY A 19 0.66 -24.10 19.95
N ALA A 20 0.11 -23.13 20.67
CA ALA A 20 -1.08 -22.44 20.23
C ALA A 20 -0.77 -21.98 18.80
N ALA A 21 -1.49 -22.53 17.83
CA ALA A 21 -1.51 -21.96 16.51
C ALA A 21 -1.85 -20.49 16.72
N ASP A 22 -0.99 -19.57 16.25
CA ASP A 22 -1.29 -18.15 16.21
C ASP A 22 -2.64 -18.05 15.52
N GLU A 23 -3.70 -17.78 16.29
CA GLU A 23 -5.05 -17.71 15.78
C GLU A 23 -5.03 -16.58 14.76
N GLU A 24 -5.20 -16.89 13.46
CA GLU A 24 -5.22 -15.87 12.42
C GLU A 24 -6.41 -14.95 12.70
N VAL A 25 -6.12 -13.82 13.33
CA VAL A 25 -7.13 -12.85 13.75
C VAL A 25 -7.92 -12.40 12.53
N THR A 26 -9.17 -12.81 12.40
CA THR A 26 -9.99 -12.42 11.24
C THR A 26 -10.12 -10.91 11.20
N ALA A 27 -9.83 -10.31 10.05
CA ALA A 27 -10.04 -8.89 9.80
C ALA A 27 -10.72 -8.74 8.45
N ALA A 28 -11.57 -7.74 8.31
CA ALA A 28 -12.22 -7.41 7.04
C ALA A 28 -11.75 -6.04 6.59
N LEU A 29 -11.17 -5.98 5.39
CA LEU A 29 -10.76 -4.74 4.75
C LEU A 29 -11.73 -4.39 3.62
N GLU A 30 -12.17 -3.15 3.61
CA GLU A 30 -13.03 -2.57 2.59
C GLU A 30 -12.41 -1.26 2.09
N VAL A 31 -12.23 -1.15 0.77
CA VAL A 31 -11.92 0.15 0.15
C VAL A 31 -13.25 0.87 -0.08
N VAL A 32 -13.54 1.87 0.76
CA VAL A 32 -14.83 2.56 0.81
C VAL A 32 -14.97 3.55 -0.35
N THR A 33 -13.90 4.28 -0.67
CA THR A 33 -13.89 5.23 -1.79
C THR A 33 -12.53 5.27 -2.47
N VAL A 34 -12.56 5.47 -3.79
CA VAL A 34 -11.42 5.90 -4.61
C VAL A 34 -11.90 7.09 -5.43
N ASN A 35 -11.33 8.26 -5.20
CA ASN A 35 -11.74 9.47 -5.90
C ASN A 35 -10.60 10.50 -5.98
N GLY A 36 -10.54 11.23 -7.08
CA GLY A 36 -9.57 12.30 -7.25
C GLY A 36 -9.46 12.76 -8.70
N SER A 37 -8.57 13.71 -8.95
CA SER A 37 -8.35 14.25 -10.30
C SER A 37 -7.74 13.22 -11.27
N GLY A 38 -7.07 12.19 -10.76
CA GLY A 38 -6.51 11.07 -11.55
C GLY A 38 -7.31 9.77 -11.46
N CYS A 39 -8.37 9.73 -10.66
CA CYS A 39 -9.31 8.61 -10.64
C CYS A 39 -10.67 9.17 -10.24
N PRO A 40 -11.42 9.73 -11.19
CA PRO A 40 -12.80 10.10 -10.96
C PRO A 40 -13.59 8.94 -10.34
N ALA A 41 -14.66 9.23 -9.61
CA ALA A 41 -15.47 8.18 -8.99
C ALA A 41 -15.97 7.18 -10.06
N GLY A 42 -15.65 5.90 -9.89
CA GLY A 42 -15.95 4.84 -10.86
C GLY A 42 -14.87 4.56 -11.90
N ASP A 43 -13.76 5.31 -11.91
CA ASP A 43 -12.63 5.18 -12.85
C ASP A 43 -11.50 4.27 -12.32
N ALA A 44 -11.87 3.31 -11.46
CA ALA A 44 -10.93 2.36 -10.90
C ALA A 44 -11.61 1.03 -10.58
N ASP A 45 -10.92 -0.06 -10.88
CA ASP A 45 -11.32 -1.41 -10.49
C ASP A 45 -10.74 -1.73 -9.12
N VAL A 46 -11.59 -2.05 -8.16
CA VAL A 46 -11.18 -2.31 -6.77
C VAL A 46 -11.48 -3.75 -6.38
N LYS A 47 -10.47 -4.41 -5.80
CA LYS A 47 -10.61 -5.72 -5.17
C LYS A 47 -10.06 -5.64 -3.77
N SER A 48 -10.81 -6.14 -2.79
CA SER A 48 -10.33 -6.31 -1.43
C SER A 48 -10.58 -7.74 -0.95
N ASP A 49 -9.73 -8.16 -0.05
CA ASP A 49 -9.78 -9.42 0.69
C ASP A 49 -9.54 -9.11 2.18
N ASP A 50 -9.50 -10.11 3.07
CA ASP A 50 -9.41 -9.93 4.53
C ASP A 50 -8.50 -8.78 4.99
N ARG A 51 -7.24 -8.79 4.55
CA ARG A 51 -6.23 -7.79 4.96
C ARG A 51 -5.54 -7.10 3.80
N THR A 52 -6.02 -7.26 2.57
CA THR A 52 -5.34 -6.73 1.38
C THR A 52 -6.31 -6.07 0.42
N PHE A 53 -5.78 -5.17 -0.41
CA PHE A 53 -6.52 -4.59 -1.51
C PHE A 53 -5.63 -4.43 -2.73
N THR A 54 -6.27 -4.37 -3.89
CA THR A 54 -5.70 -4.00 -5.17
C THR A 54 -6.63 -3.01 -5.86
N ILE A 55 -6.06 -1.99 -6.47
CA ILE A 55 -6.76 -0.97 -7.27
C ILE A 55 -6.08 -0.93 -8.64
N GLY A 56 -6.84 -1.14 -9.71
CA GLY A 56 -6.42 -0.82 -11.08
C GLY A 56 -7.00 0.53 -11.48
N TYR A 57 -6.15 1.43 -11.95
CA TYR A 57 -6.56 2.79 -12.33
C TYR A 57 -6.73 2.89 -13.85
N HIS A 58 -7.78 3.58 -14.31
CA HIS A 58 -8.00 3.76 -15.75
C HIS A 58 -7.38 5.06 -16.28
N THR A 59 -7.45 6.18 -15.53
CA THR A 59 -6.96 7.49 -15.99
C THR A 59 -5.95 8.18 -15.07
N PHE A 60 -5.23 7.43 -14.23
CA PHE A 60 -4.28 8.02 -13.27
C PHE A 60 -2.93 8.35 -13.91
N LEU A 61 -2.87 9.47 -14.65
CA LEU A 61 -1.65 9.94 -15.30
C LEU A 61 -1.46 11.46 -15.21
N ALA A 62 -0.21 11.91 -15.13
CA ALA A 62 0.17 13.30 -15.26
C ALA A 62 1.08 13.51 -16.48
N ARG A 63 1.01 14.69 -17.09
CA ARG A 63 1.82 15.03 -18.27
C ARG A 63 2.22 16.51 -18.32
N ALA A 64 3.34 16.78 -18.98
CA ALA A 64 3.85 18.12 -19.25
C ALA A 64 4.55 18.18 -20.62
N GLY A 65 4.60 19.37 -21.23
CA GLY A 65 5.10 19.56 -22.60
C GLY A 65 4.15 19.00 -23.66
N GLY A 66 4.51 19.12 -24.94
CA GLY A 66 3.72 18.60 -26.07
C GLY A 66 2.30 19.18 -26.14
N GLY A 67 2.13 20.46 -25.78
CA GLY A 67 0.83 21.13 -25.75
C GLY A 67 -0.08 20.77 -24.56
N SER A 68 0.44 20.06 -23.55
CA SER A 68 -0.33 19.73 -22.33
C SER A 68 -0.77 20.96 -21.55
N SER A 69 -1.96 20.89 -20.93
CA SER A 69 -2.46 21.96 -20.04
C SER A 69 -1.68 21.99 -18.72
N PRO A 70 -1.50 23.17 -18.08
CA PRO A 70 -0.98 23.25 -16.71
C PRO A 70 -1.74 22.40 -15.68
N LEU A 71 -3.01 22.08 -15.94
CA LEU A 71 -3.82 21.22 -15.07
C LEU A 71 -3.53 19.72 -15.22
N ASP A 72 -2.76 19.33 -16.23
CA ASP A 72 -2.38 17.94 -16.49
C ASP A 72 -1.09 17.54 -15.77
N GLN A 73 -0.32 18.51 -15.29
CA GLN A 73 1.00 18.26 -14.70
C GLN A 73 0.94 17.54 -13.34
N ARG A 74 -0.22 17.52 -12.68
CA ARG A 74 -0.41 16.91 -11.37
C ARG A 74 -1.79 16.30 -11.25
N LYS A 75 -1.86 15.00 -10.97
CA LYS A 75 -3.09 14.30 -10.61
C LYS A 75 -2.94 13.58 -9.28
N ASN A 76 -4.07 13.29 -8.64
CA ASN A 76 -4.09 12.52 -7.40
C ASN A 76 -5.29 11.58 -7.32
N CYS A 77 -5.14 10.58 -6.46
CA CYS A 77 -6.15 9.63 -6.05
C CYS A 77 -6.19 9.56 -4.53
N GLN A 78 -7.36 9.86 -3.96
CA GLN A 78 -7.67 9.68 -2.55
C GLN A 78 -8.35 8.34 -2.37
N VAL A 79 -7.73 7.46 -1.58
CA VAL A 79 -8.27 6.16 -1.20
C VAL A 79 -8.66 6.20 0.27
N ASN A 80 -9.87 5.74 0.57
CA ASN A 80 -10.36 5.59 1.94
C ASN A 80 -10.63 4.11 2.23
N ILE A 81 -10.06 3.61 3.32
CA ILE A 81 -10.08 2.20 3.68
C ILE A 81 -10.70 2.05 5.06
N ARG A 82 -11.72 1.21 5.17
CA ARG A 82 -12.30 0.74 6.43
C ARG A 82 -11.71 -0.62 6.76
N VAL A 83 -11.34 -0.82 8.02
CA VAL A 83 -10.88 -2.11 8.53
C VAL A 83 -11.71 -2.45 9.74
N THR A 84 -12.27 -3.66 9.75
CA THR A 84 -13.00 -4.23 10.88
C THR A 84 -12.15 -5.32 11.50
N VAL A 85 -11.96 -5.25 12.82
CA VAL A 85 -11.21 -6.23 13.62
C VAL A 85 -12.02 -6.62 14.84
N PRO A 86 -11.75 -7.78 15.48
CA PRO A 86 -12.43 -8.18 16.70
C PRO A 86 -12.08 -7.27 17.88
N ASP A 87 -12.87 -7.36 18.95
CA ASP A 87 -12.61 -6.64 20.19
C ASP A 87 -11.22 -6.98 20.75
N GLY A 88 -10.53 -5.96 21.26
CA GLY A 88 -9.17 -6.09 21.78
C GLY A 88 -8.07 -6.08 20.71
N PHE A 89 -8.41 -5.84 19.44
CA PHE A 89 -7.43 -5.69 18.36
C PHE A 89 -7.42 -4.28 17.75
N THR A 90 -6.30 -3.96 17.12
CA THR A 90 -6.11 -2.76 16.31
C THR A 90 -5.41 -3.12 15.00
N TYR A 91 -5.47 -2.20 14.04
CA TYR A 91 -4.90 -2.34 12.71
C TYR A 91 -4.08 -1.11 12.31
N GLY A 92 -3.21 -1.29 11.31
CA GLY A 92 -2.45 -0.22 10.70
C GLY A 92 -1.99 -0.60 9.29
N LEU A 93 -1.77 0.41 8.44
CA LEU A 93 -1.29 0.20 7.08
C LEU A 93 0.17 -0.29 7.13
N ALA A 94 0.40 -1.51 6.64
CA ALA A 94 1.71 -2.15 6.72
C ALA A 94 2.53 -1.99 5.45
N ARG A 95 1.86 -1.93 4.30
CA ARG A 95 2.54 -1.68 3.02
C ARG A 95 1.58 -1.14 1.97
N THR A 96 2.13 -0.37 1.04
CA THR A 96 1.54 -0.14 -0.27
C THR A 96 2.62 -0.25 -1.35
N THR A 97 2.26 -0.83 -2.48
CA THR A 97 3.08 -0.87 -3.70
C THR A 97 2.30 -0.19 -4.81
N TYR A 98 2.97 0.69 -5.54
CA TYR A 98 2.44 1.31 -6.75
C TYR A 98 3.29 0.89 -7.93
N GLU A 99 2.63 0.60 -9.04
CA GLU A 99 3.24 0.16 -10.29
C GLU A 99 2.73 1.05 -11.43
N GLY A 100 3.59 1.33 -12.40
CA GLY A 100 3.23 2.16 -13.53
C GLY A 100 4.34 2.32 -14.55
N TYR A 101 4.23 3.34 -15.38
CA TYR A 101 5.16 3.66 -16.46
C TYR A 101 5.48 5.16 -16.50
N ALA A 102 6.68 5.53 -16.95
CA ALA A 102 6.97 6.92 -17.24
C ALA A 102 7.83 7.06 -18.51
N HIS A 103 7.55 8.11 -19.27
CA HIS A 103 8.35 8.57 -20.39
C HIS A 103 8.70 10.04 -20.18
N LEU A 104 9.98 10.32 -19.97
CA LEU A 104 10.53 11.63 -19.62
C LEU A 104 11.71 11.93 -20.55
N GLN A 105 11.66 13.11 -21.15
CA GLN A 105 12.78 13.68 -21.89
C GLN A 105 13.89 14.11 -20.92
N ASP A 106 15.10 14.28 -21.44
CA ASP A 106 16.21 14.86 -20.67
C ASP A 106 15.81 16.22 -20.07
N GLY A 107 16.12 16.43 -18.79
CA GLY A 107 15.73 17.63 -18.04
C GLY A 107 14.33 17.62 -17.41
N ALA A 108 13.46 16.67 -17.74
CA ALA A 108 12.15 16.49 -17.09
C ALA A 108 12.24 15.57 -15.87
N THR A 109 11.27 15.70 -14.96
CA THR A 109 11.13 14.81 -13.80
C THR A 109 9.69 14.36 -13.60
N ALA A 110 9.50 13.16 -13.07
CA ALA A 110 8.23 12.72 -12.51
C ALA A 110 8.36 12.45 -11.01
N LEU A 111 7.25 12.57 -10.29
CA LEU A 111 7.14 12.29 -8.88
C LEU A 111 5.92 11.40 -8.65
N ASN A 112 6.12 10.27 -7.99
CA ASN A 112 5.07 9.53 -7.29
C ASN A 112 5.18 9.81 -5.79
N ARG A 113 4.20 10.54 -5.24
CA ARG A 113 4.13 10.87 -3.82
C ARG A 113 2.96 10.12 -3.19
N VAL A 114 3.20 9.44 -2.08
CA VAL A 114 2.17 8.72 -1.33
C VAL A 114 2.16 9.23 0.10
N SER A 115 1.03 9.77 0.53
CA SER A 115 0.81 10.27 1.89
C SER A 115 -0.26 9.44 2.58
N THR A 116 0.01 8.97 3.80
CA THR A 116 -0.91 8.12 4.57
C THR A 116 -1.23 8.74 5.93
N TYR A 117 -2.46 8.52 6.41
CA TYR A 117 -2.95 9.02 7.69
C TYR A 117 -4.24 8.30 8.13
N LEU A 118 -4.56 8.41 9.42
CA LEU A 118 -5.87 8.00 9.94
C LEU A 118 -6.88 9.14 9.86
N GLN A 119 -8.16 8.78 9.76
CA GLN A 119 -9.25 9.73 9.83
C GLN A 119 -9.13 10.61 11.09
N GLY A 120 -9.22 11.92 10.91
CA GLY A 120 -9.08 12.91 11.99
C GLY A 120 -7.65 13.30 12.33
N THR A 121 -6.63 12.79 11.60
CA THR A 121 -5.23 13.20 11.76
C THR A 121 -4.68 13.81 10.47
N SER A 122 -3.66 14.66 10.58
CA SER A 122 -2.91 15.14 9.41
C SER A 122 -2.03 14.02 8.80
N PRO A 123 -1.70 14.08 7.49
CA PRO A 123 -0.67 13.26 6.88
C PRO A 123 0.63 13.28 7.69
N ASN A 124 1.05 12.11 8.18
CA ASN A 124 2.26 11.96 8.98
C ASN A 124 3.33 11.09 8.30
N ASN A 125 2.93 10.29 7.32
CA ASN A 125 3.82 9.38 6.59
C ASN A 125 3.73 9.70 5.10
N THR A 126 4.74 10.42 4.57
CA THR A 126 4.83 10.76 3.15
C THR A 126 6.09 10.18 2.54
N VAL A 127 5.96 9.44 1.44
CA VAL A 127 7.07 8.95 0.63
C VAL A 127 7.05 9.64 -0.72
N ASN A 128 8.22 10.09 -1.17
CA ASN A 128 8.44 10.69 -2.48
C ASN A 128 9.36 9.78 -3.29
N ASN A 129 8.91 9.37 -4.48
CA ASN A 129 9.72 8.64 -5.45
C ASN A 129 9.84 9.50 -6.69
N THR A 130 11.05 9.97 -6.97
CA THR A 130 11.33 10.84 -8.11
C THR A 130 12.01 10.05 -9.21
N PHE A 131 11.58 10.28 -10.45
CA PHE A 131 12.18 9.75 -11.66
C PHE A 131 12.72 10.93 -12.47
N THR A 132 13.95 10.82 -12.95
CA THR A 132 14.63 11.89 -13.70
C THR A 132 14.87 11.43 -15.12
N GLY A 133 14.54 12.27 -16.09
CA GLY A 133 14.77 12.00 -17.49
C GLY A 133 16.27 12.05 -17.87
N PRO A 134 16.67 11.45 -19.00
CA PRO A 134 15.82 10.67 -19.90
C PRO A 134 15.42 9.33 -19.26
N PHE A 135 14.13 9.02 -19.25
CA PHE A 135 13.58 7.82 -18.61
C PHE A 135 12.41 7.32 -19.46
N SER A 136 12.34 6.03 -19.73
CA SER A 136 11.30 5.47 -20.59
C SER A 136 11.08 4.00 -20.23
N ASP A 137 10.55 3.75 -19.03
CA ASP A 137 10.45 2.40 -18.48
C ASP A 137 9.27 2.28 -17.50
N SER A 138 8.93 1.03 -17.15
CA SER A 138 8.06 0.73 -16.02
C SER A 138 8.75 1.06 -14.70
N TRP A 139 7.96 1.39 -13.70
CA TRP A 139 8.45 1.67 -12.35
C TRP A 139 7.61 0.96 -11.29
N THR A 140 8.24 0.71 -10.16
CA THR A 140 7.57 0.20 -8.96
C THR A 140 8.07 0.94 -7.74
N THR A 141 7.16 1.47 -6.93
CA THR A 141 7.48 2.16 -5.69
C THR A 141 6.87 1.44 -4.49
N TYR A 142 7.55 1.55 -3.35
CA TYR A 142 7.17 0.84 -2.14
C TYR A 142 7.07 1.82 -0.98
N TYR A 143 5.98 1.70 -0.22
CA TYR A 143 5.88 2.19 1.15
C TYR A 143 5.81 0.97 2.05
N ARG A 144 6.82 0.80 2.90
CA ARG A 144 6.95 -0.31 3.85
C ARG A 144 7.55 0.23 5.16
N PRO A 145 6.75 0.92 5.99
CA PRO A 145 7.24 1.43 7.27
C PRO A 145 7.74 0.27 8.15
N ASN A 146 8.72 0.57 9.00
CA ASN A 146 9.10 -0.35 10.06
C ASN A 146 7.92 -0.59 11.01
N ALA A 147 7.93 -1.69 11.75
CA ALA A 147 6.81 -2.02 12.64
C ALA A 147 6.53 -0.92 13.69
N SER A 148 7.56 -0.19 14.12
CA SER A 148 7.47 0.95 15.03
C SER A 148 6.89 2.23 14.40
N GLU A 149 6.89 2.32 13.07
CA GLU A 149 6.44 3.49 12.30
C GLU A 149 5.03 3.32 11.73
N ILE A 150 4.47 2.11 11.83
CA ILE A 150 3.07 1.86 11.47
C ILE A 150 2.19 2.71 12.38
N GLN A 151 1.37 3.57 11.77
CA GLN A 151 0.33 4.29 12.50
C GLN A 151 -0.83 3.33 12.76
N TRP A 152 -0.99 2.95 14.03
CA TRP A 152 -2.06 2.08 14.49
C TRP A 152 -3.31 2.88 14.81
N SER A 153 -4.49 2.34 14.47
CA SER A 153 -5.76 2.90 14.92
C SER A 153 -5.84 2.88 16.45
N PRO A 154 -6.42 3.90 17.12
CA PRO A 154 -6.68 3.81 18.54
C PRO A 154 -7.59 2.62 18.87
N CYS A 155 -7.26 1.89 19.94
CA CYS A 155 -8.03 0.75 20.41
C CYS A 155 -9.46 1.17 20.79
N GLY A 156 -10.46 0.37 20.38
CA GLY A 156 -11.88 0.65 20.63
C GLY A 156 -12.44 1.90 19.93
N SER A 157 -11.65 2.54 19.06
CA SER A 157 -12.05 3.74 18.32
C SER A 157 -11.56 3.64 16.87
N PRO A 158 -12.21 2.81 16.04
CA PRO A 158 -11.77 2.58 14.66
C PRO A 158 -11.74 3.89 13.87
N ARG A 159 -10.76 3.99 12.99
CA ARG A 159 -10.53 5.13 12.08
C ARG A 159 -10.25 4.61 10.68
N ASN A 160 -10.89 5.18 9.68
CA ASN A 160 -10.54 4.84 8.30
C ASN A 160 -9.09 5.25 8.02
N ILE A 161 -8.37 4.41 7.29
CA ILE A 161 -7.05 4.73 6.75
C ILE A 161 -7.27 5.52 5.46
N ASN A 162 -6.55 6.62 5.32
CA ASN A 162 -6.54 7.44 4.13
C ASN A 162 -5.18 7.34 3.44
N ILE A 163 -5.20 7.18 2.12
CA ILE A 163 -4.00 7.20 1.28
C ILE A 163 -4.25 8.23 0.17
N ASN A 164 -3.42 9.26 0.11
CA ASN A 164 -3.38 10.18 -1.02
C ASN A 164 -2.16 9.85 -1.89
N ALA A 165 -2.41 9.26 -3.05
CA ALA A 165 -1.40 9.07 -4.08
C ALA A 165 -1.42 10.25 -5.04
N GLU A 166 -0.27 10.81 -5.34
CA GLU A 166 -0.06 11.89 -6.29
C GLU A 166 0.94 11.43 -7.35
N VAL A 167 0.62 11.72 -8.61
CA VAL A 167 1.58 11.67 -9.71
C VAL A 167 1.73 13.08 -10.27
N ARG A 168 2.97 13.49 -10.51
CA ARG A 168 3.30 14.81 -11.03
C ARG A 168 4.42 14.70 -12.06
N VAL A 169 4.34 15.47 -13.12
CA VAL A 169 5.43 15.67 -14.09
C VAL A 169 5.84 17.13 -14.06
N SER A 170 7.13 17.39 -13.92
CA SER A 170 7.72 18.73 -14.04
C SER A 170 8.57 18.77 -15.28
N LEU A 171 8.31 19.74 -16.16
CA LEU A 171 9.03 19.89 -17.43
C LEU A 171 10.53 20.19 -17.22
N GLY A 172 10.87 20.98 -16.20
CA GLY A 172 12.27 21.35 -15.93
C GLY A 172 12.90 22.06 -17.13
N SER A 173 14.05 21.58 -17.59
CA SER A 173 14.76 22.09 -18.78
C SER A 173 14.47 21.29 -20.05
N ALA A 174 13.53 20.34 -20.01
CA ALA A 174 13.16 19.58 -21.20
C ALA A 174 12.52 20.45 -22.27
N ASP A 175 12.62 20.01 -23.52
CA ASP A 175 11.98 20.64 -24.67
C ASP A 175 10.45 20.75 -24.45
N PRO A 176 9.86 21.97 -24.43
CA PRO A 176 8.44 22.16 -24.17
C PRO A 176 7.53 21.57 -25.24
N ASP A 177 8.03 21.33 -26.45
CA ASP A 177 7.26 20.74 -27.55
C ASP A 177 7.20 19.20 -27.46
N ARG A 178 7.97 18.60 -26.54
CA ARG A 178 8.03 17.14 -26.35
C ARG A 178 7.19 16.71 -25.15
N LEU A 179 6.41 15.65 -25.32
CA LEU A 179 5.56 15.13 -24.28
C LEU A 179 6.37 14.36 -23.23
N ASN A 180 6.04 14.62 -21.96
CA ASN A 180 6.51 13.90 -20.79
C ASN A 180 5.29 13.37 -20.04
N VAL A 181 5.30 12.11 -19.63
CA VAL A 181 4.15 11.46 -18.99
C VAL A 181 4.60 10.52 -17.88
N ALA A 182 3.81 10.46 -16.81
CA ALA A 182 3.91 9.45 -15.76
C ALA A 182 2.52 8.89 -15.47
N ILE A 183 2.39 7.57 -15.56
CA ILE A 183 1.15 6.81 -15.46
C ILE A 183 1.25 5.90 -14.24
N VAL A 184 0.23 5.88 -13.40
CA VAL A 184 0.04 4.92 -12.33
C VAL A 184 -0.99 3.90 -12.82
N GLU A 185 -0.60 2.64 -12.94
CA GLU A 185 -1.46 1.59 -13.50
C GLU A 185 -2.21 0.86 -12.40
N SER A 186 -1.51 0.53 -11.31
CA SER A 186 -2.11 -0.17 -10.19
C SER A 186 -1.48 0.17 -8.85
N SER A 187 -2.24 -0.11 -7.78
CA SER A 187 -1.67 -0.18 -6.45
C SER A 187 -2.22 -1.36 -5.68
N ARG A 188 -1.43 -1.86 -4.75
CA ARG A 188 -1.84 -2.90 -3.81
C ARG A 188 -1.35 -2.58 -2.42
N GLY A 189 -2.12 -2.96 -1.41
CA GLY A 189 -1.76 -2.71 -0.03
C GLY A 189 -2.14 -3.84 0.90
N ALA A 190 -1.55 -3.81 2.09
CA ALA A 190 -1.93 -4.72 3.16
C ALA A 190 -1.92 -4.00 4.50
N VAL A 191 -2.85 -4.40 5.36
CA VAL A 191 -2.88 -3.98 6.78
C VAL A 191 -2.29 -5.07 7.66
N ARG A 192 -1.76 -4.66 8.80
CA ARG A 192 -1.42 -5.57 9.90
C ARG A 192 -2.42 -5.38 11.02
N VAL A 193 -2.58 -6.44 11.81
CA VAL A 193 -3.43 -6.47 13.00
C VAL A 193 -2.55 -6.86 14.18
N ARG A 194 -2.83 -6.29 15.36
CA ARG A 194 -2.20 -6.69 16.62
C ARG A 194 -3.18 -6.51 17.78
N ARG A 195 -2.92 -7.19 18.89
CA ARG A 195 -3.63 -6.92 20.14
C ARG A 195 -3.33 -5.50 20.63
N CYS A 196 -4.36 -4.89 21.20
CA CYS A 196 -4.21 -3.88 22.23
C CYS A 196 -3.58 -4.54 23.47
#